data_AF-A0A5M9ZVF4-F1
#
_entry.id   AF-A0A5M9ZVF4-F1
#
_cell.length_a   1.000
_cell.length_b   1.000
_cell.length_c   1.000
_cell.angle_alpha   90.00
_cell.angle_beta   90.00
_cell.angle_gamma   90.00
#
_symmetry.space_group_name_H-M   'P 1'
#
loop_
_entity.id
_entity.type
_entity.pdbx_description
1 polymer ?
#
loop_
_entity_poly.entity_id
_entity_poly.type
_entity_poly.pdbx_seq_one_letter_code
_entity_poly.pdbx_strand_id
1 'polypeptide(L)'
;MSDPKDPPYRYFWDGDFDSFVANDTDRVEEALVAYAHMFGRPFFNIEEQGPYVSDDELKRWVDWCLYYGKPRDEYPLANKD
;
A
#
# COMPACT_ATOMS: atom_id res chain seq x y z
N MET A 1 28.24 -4.80 16.93
CA MET A 1 27.99 -5.85 15.93
C MET A 1 26.62 -5.56 15.37
N SER A 2 26.56 -5.09 14.12
CA SER A 2 25.31 -4.84 13.40
C SER A 2 24.71 -6.17 12.98
N ASP A 3 23.44 -6.41 13.32
CA ASP A 3 22.61 -7.33 12.57
C ASP A 3 21.96 -6.56 11.42
N PRO A 4 22.12 -6.98 10.16
CA PRO A 4 21.47 -6.36 9.03
C PRO A 4 20.24 -7.18 8.60
N LYS A 5 19.12 -6.46 8.41
CA LYS A 5 17.95 -6.80 7.57
C LYS A 5 16.84 -7.64 8.22
N ASP A 6 15.92 -6.95 8.87
CA ASP A 6 14.50 -7.16 8.59
C ASP A 6 13.90 -5.83 8.13
N PRO A 7 13.22 -5.75 6.98
CA PRO A 7 12.44 -4.56 6.66
C PRO A 7 11.30 -4.44 7.68
N PRO A 8 11.05 -3.26 8.28
CA PRO A 8 10.09 -3.10 9.38
C PRO A 8 8.61 -3.32 9.02
N TYR A 9 8.30 -3.84 7.82
CA TYR A 9 6.94 -3.83 7.26
C TYR A 9 6.50 -5.17 6.67
N ARG A 10 7.01 -6.29 7.17
CA ARG A 10 6.26 -7.54 6.98
C ARG A 10 5.12 -7.51 7.98
N TYR A 11 3.98 -6.95 7.59
CA TYR A 11 2.75 -7.06 8.37
C TYR A 11 2.42 -8.55 8.49
N PHE A 12 2.84 -9.18 9.59
CA PHE A 12 2.35 -10.48 10.02
C PHE A 12 0.91 -10.28 10.50
N TRP A 13 0.00 -10.07 9.56
CA TRP A 13 -1.41 -9.90 9.82
C TRP A 13 -2.12 -11.23 9.59
N ASP A 14 -2.72 -11.76 10.65
CA ASP A 14 -3.41 -13.06 10.64
C ASP A 14 -4.94 -12.93 10.40
N GLY A 15 -5.45 -11.71 10.27
CA GLY A 15 -6.86 -11.42 9.97
C GLY A 15 -7.15 -11.31 8.46
N ASP A 16 -8.40 -11.03 8.08
CA ASP A 16 -8.75 -10.75 6.69
C ASP A 16 -8.43 -9.30 6.27
N PHE A 17 -8.60 -9.01 4.98
CA PHE A 17 -8.34 -7.69 4.41
C PHE A 17 -9.23 -6.60 4.99
N ASP A 18 -10.52 -6.86 5.21
CA ASP A 18 -11.42 -5.85 5.77
C ASP A 18 -11.06 -5.53 7.22
N SER A 19 -10.61 -6.52 7.99
CA SER A 19 -10.08 -6.31 9.34
C SER A 19 -8.76 -5.55 9.32
N PHE A 20 -7.90 -5.79 8.32
CA PHE A 20 -6.66 -5.03 8.13
C PHE A 20 -6.97 -3.55 7.89
N VAL A 21 -7.85 -3.25 6.94
CA VAL A 21 -8.28 -1.88 6.61
C VAL A 21 -8.97 -1.21 7.80
N ALA A 22 -9.78 -1.94 8.56
CA ALA A 22 -10.49 -1.38 9.72
C ALA A 22 -9.60 -1.11 10.94
N ASN A 23 -8.51 -1.88 11.09
CA ASN A 23 -7.54 -1.70 12.19
C ASN A 23 -6.41 -0.74 11.81
N ASP A 24 -6.24 -0.48 10.51
CA ASP A 24 -5.25 0.45 10.01
C ASP A 24 -5.74 1.89 10.20
N THR A 25 -5.31 2.50 11.30
CA THR A 25 -5.56 3.91 11.62
C THR A 25 -4.60 4.86 10.91
N ASP A 26 -3.64 4.33 10.14
CA ASP A 26 -2.62 5.14 9.50
C ASP A 26 -3.27 6.03 8.45
N ARG A 27 -2.75 7.25 8.30
CA ARG A 27 -3.27 8.15 7.27
C ARG A 27 -2.82 7.67 5.90
N VAL A 28 -3.53 8.07 4.84
CA VAL A 28 -3.16 7.71 3.47
C VAL A 28 -1.70 8.07 3.13
N GLU A 29 -1.19 9.17 3.69
CA GLU A 29 0.19 9.60 3.50
C GLU A 29 1.20 8.60 4.10
N GLU A 30 0.88 8.00 5.25
CA GLU A 30 1.74 7.01 5.92
C GLU A 30 1.71 5.68 5.18
N ALA A 31 0.54 5.25 4.71
CA ALA A 31 0.39 4.07 3.86
C ALA A 31 1.20 4.19 2.57
N LEU A 32 1.21 5.37 1.94
CA LEU A 32 2.00 5.65 0.73
C LEU A 32 3.51 5.55 0.99
N VAL A 33 3.97 6.02 2.14
CA VAL A 33 5.38 5.89 2.57
C VAL A 33 5.72 4.41 2.79
N ALA A 34 4.86 3.66 3.48
CA ALA A 34 5.05 2.23 3.71
C ALA A 34 5.13 1.46 2.38
N TYR A 35 4.26 1.78 1.41
CA TYR A 35 4.31 1.20 0.07
C TYR A 35 5.64 1.51 -0.63
N ALA A 36 6.08 2.78 -0.60
CA ALA A 36 7.33 3.18 -1.23
C ALA A 36 8.54 2.44 -0.65
N HIS A 37 8.55 2.21 0.66
CA HIS A 37 9.56 1.40 1.33
C HIS A 37 9.48 -0.08 0.96
N MET A 38 8.27 -0.66 0.87
CA MET A 38 8.07 -2.08 0.55
C MET A 38 8.50 -2.41 -0.89
N PHE A 39 8.11 -1.58 -1.87
CA PHE A 39 8.33 -1.87 -3.29
C PHE A 39 9.51 -1.11 -3.90
N GLY A 40 10.17 -0.22 -3.14
CA GLY A 40 11.29 0.59 -3.62
C GLY A 40 10.94 1.57 -4.74
N ARG A 41 9.65 1.93 -4.87
CA ARG A 41 9.13 2.81 -5.92
C ARG A 41 7.88 3.54 -5.43
N PRO A 42 7.63 4.78 -5.89
CA PRO A 42 6.45 5.53 -5.48
C PRO A 42 5.16 4.87 -5.98
N PHE A 43 4.06 5.14 -5.27
CA PHE A 43 2.72 4.68 -5.70
C PHE A 43 2.21 5.46 -6.92
N PHE A 44 2.60 6.72 -7.07
CA PHE A 44 2.25 7.57 -8.21
C PHE A 44 3.47 7.86 -9.07
N ASN A 45 3.27 7.94 -10.39
CA ASN A 45 4.22 8.55 -11.31
C ASN A 45 3.73 9.97 -11.64
N ILE A 46 4.62 10.96 -11.58
CA ILE A 46 4.28 12.38 -11.86
C ILE A 46 3.85 12.57 -13.32
N GLU A 47 4.33 11.71 -14.22
CA GLU A 47 3.97 11.73 -15.65
C GLU A 47 2.63 11.04 -15.96
N GLU A 48 2.12 10.23 -15.03
CA GLU A 48 0.79 9.63 -15.14
C GLU A 48 -0.21 10.58 -14.46
N GLN A 49 -1.34 10.85 -15.11
CA GLN A 49 -2.49 11.38 -14.36
C GLN A 49 -2.84 10.31 -13.32
N GLY A 50 -2.53 10.60 -12.05
CA GLY A 50 -2.80 9.68 -10.95
C GLY A 50 -4.28 9.31 -10.91
N PRO A 51 -4.65 8.20 -10.24
CA PRO A 51 -6.05 7.82 -10.12
C PRO A 51 -6.86 8.97 -9.53
N TYR A 52 -7.92 9.37 -10.25
CA TYR A 52 -8.90 10.37 -9.81
C TYR A 52 -9.85 9.76 -8.78
N VAL A 53 -9.29 9.24 -7.68
CA VAL A 53 -10.02 8.57 -6.60
C VAL A 53 -9.95 9.40 -5.33
N SER A 54 -10.91 9.20 -4.44
CA SER A 54 -10.89 9.80 -3.11
C SER A 54 -9.74 9.27 -2.26
N ASP A 55 -9.36 10.00 -1.19
CA ASP A 55 -8.33 9.56 -0.25
C ASP A 55 -8.66 8.19 0.38
N ASP A 56 -9.94 7.90 0.64
CA ASP A 56 -10.40 6.62 1.21
C ASP A 56 -10.21 5.46 0.21
N GLU A 57 -10.53 5.70 -1.06
CA GLU A 57 -10.32 4.72 -2.14
C GLU A 57 -8.83 4.50 -2.40
N LEU A 58 -8.05 5.57 -2.43
CA LEU A 58 -6.60 5.51 -2.54
C LEU A 58 -6.01 4.72 -1.38
N LYS A 59 -6.43 5.00 -0.14
CA LYS A 59 -5.97 4.26 1.03
C LYS A 59 -6.27 2.78 0.88
N ARG A 60 -7.50 2.41 0.52
CA ARG A 60 -7.88 1.01 0.32
C ARG A 60 -7.04 0.31 -0.77
N TRP A 61 -6.63 1.03 -1.83
CA TRP A 61 -5.73 0.48 -2.85
C TRP A 61 -4.33 0.22 -2.30
N VAL A 62 -3.78 1.17 -1.55
CA VAL A 62 -2.47 1.05 -0.94
C VAL A 62 -2.46 -0.07 0.10
N ASP A 63 -3.49 -0.15 0.94
CA ASP A 63 -3.68 -1.22 1.93
C ASP A 63 -3.71 -2.60 1.26
N TRP A 64 -4.38 -2.72 0.11
CA TRP A 64 -4.39 -3.99 -0.65
C TRP A 64 -2.98 -4.37 -1.10
N CYS A 65 -2.20 -3.41 -1.56
CA CYS A 65 -0.82 -3.65 -1.97
C CYS A 65 0.04 -4.12 -0.80
N LEU A 66 -0.10 -3.48 0.37
CA LEU A 66 0.62 -3.82 1.59
C LEU A 66 0.20 -5.19 2.14
N TYR A 67 -1.10 -5.47 2.17
CA TYR A 67 -1.66 -6.72 2.68
C TYR A 67 -1.28 -7.93 1.82
N TYR A 68 -1.46 -7.84 0.49
CA TYR A 68 -1.17 -8.95 -0.41
C TYR A 68 0.29 -9.00 -0.85
N GLY A 69 1.10 -7.99 -0.51
CA GLY A 69 2.48 -7.86 -0.99
C GLY A 69 2.56 -7.73 -2.51
N LYS A 70 1.53 -7.13 -3.12
CA LYS A 70 1.40 -6.99 -4.58
C LYS A 70 1.58 -5.53 -5.01
N PRO A 71 2.27 -5.26 -6.12
CA PRO A 71 2.42 -3.90 -6.63
C PRO A 71 1.09 -3.30 -7.10
N ARG A 72 1.02 -1.96 -7.16
CA ARG A 72 -0.16 -1.21 -7.64
C ARG A 72 -0.67 -1.68 -9.01
N ASP A 73 0.22 -2.09 -9.92
CA ASP A 73 -0.12 -2.45 -11.30
C ASP A 73 -0.92 -3.76 -11.37
N GLU A 74 -0.92 -4.54 -10.28
CA GLU A 74 -1.75 -5.75 -10.11
C GLU A 74 -3.06 -5.48 -9.36
N TYR A 75 -3.33 -4.24 -8.97
CA TYR A 75 -4.53 -3.92 -8.21
C TYR A 75 -5.79 -4.20 -9.07
N PRO A 76 -6.80 -4.94 -8.58
CA PRO A 76 -7.90 -5.43 -9.41
C PRO A 76 -8.78 -4.36 -10.08
N LEU A 77 -8.74 -3.11 -9.60
CA LEU A 77 -9.47 -1.99 -10.20
C LEU A 77 -8.56 -0.95 -10.88
N ALA A 78 -7.24 -1.21 -10.99
CA ALA A 78 -6.30 -0.27 -11.60
C ALA A 78 -6.62 0.05 -13.08
N ASN A 79 -7.36 -0.83 -13.76
CA ASN A 79 -7.69 -0.75 -15.19
C ASN A 79 -9.20 -0.68 -15.46
N LYS A 80 -10.02 -0.27 -14.47
CA LYS A 80 -11.44 0.00 -14.74
C LYS A 80 -11.58 1.44 -15.21
N ASP A 81 -11.56 1.60 -16.53
CA ASP A 81 -11.99 2.82 -17.23
C ASP A 81 -13.42 3.24 -16.84
#